data_AF-A0A496UEB3-F1
#
_entry.id   AF-A0A496UEB3-F1
#
_cell.length_a   1.000
_cell.length_b   1.000
_cell.length_c   1.000
_cell.angle_alpha   90.00
_cell.angle_beta   90.00
_cell.angle_gamma   90.00
#
_symmetry.space_group_name_H-M   'P 1'
#
loop_
_entity.id
_entity.type
_entity.pdbx_description
1 polymer ?
#
loop_
_entity_poly.entity_id
_entity_poly.type
_entity_poly.pdbx_seq_one_letter_code
_entity_poly.pdbx_strand_id
1 'polypeptide(L)' 'GLEVFYPGHTPEHVEYLLELAAKHDLVVTGGSDCHDDTERPLLKAGTVKDVSAFMRMLSQLSQK' A
#
# COMPACT_ATOMS: atom_id res chain seq x y z
N GLY A 1 -1.31 9.21 12.51
CA GLY A 1 -0.06 8.90 11.79
C GLY A 1 -0.21 9.34 10.35
N LEU A 2 0.90 9.56 9.66
CA LEU A 2 0.96 9.99 8.26
C LEU A 2 1.88 9.05 7.49
N GLU A 3 1.41 8.55 6.35
CA GLU A 3 2.22 7.75 5.45
C GLU A 3 3.15 8.66 4.65
N VAL A 4 4.43 8.58 4.96
CA VAL A 4 5.49 9.39 4.33
C VAL A 4 6.24 8.55 3.30
N PHE A 5 6.56 7.31 3.64
CA PHE A 5 7.37 6.42 2.80
C PHE A 5 6.49 5.50 1.96
N TYR A 6 6.11 5.99 0.78
CA TYR A 6 5.39 5.24 -0.26
C TYR A 6 6.19 5.33 -1.58
N PRO A 7 6.40 4.23 -2.33
CA PRO A 7 7.19 4.26 -3.56
C PRO A 7 6.76 5.27 -4.61
N GLY A 8 5.48 5.66 -4.65
CA GLY A 8 4.98 6.68 -5.58
C GLY A 8 5.17 8.13 -5.10
N HIS A 9 5.71 8.36 -3.91
CA HIS A 9 6.10 9.71 -3.48
C HIS A 9 7.42 10.13 -4.13
N THR A 10 7.46 11.34 -4.68
CA THR A 10 8.72 11.96 -5.09
C THR A 10 9.50 12.39 -3.84
N PRO A 11 10.81 12.68 -3.95
CA PRO A 11 11.58 13.23 -2.83
C PRO A 11 10.95 14.49 -2.21
N GLU A 12 10.37 15.37 -3.04
CA GLU A 12 9.69 16.59 -2.60
C GLU A 12 8.43 16.29 -1.79
N HIS A 13 7.66 15.25 -2.17
CA HIS A 13 6.53 14.79 -1.37
C HIS A 13 6.98 14.26 -0.01
N VAL A 14 8.06 13.46 0.03
CA VAL A 14 8.60 12.92 1.28
C VAL A 14 9.01 14.04 2.23
N GLU A 15 9.74 15.04 1.73
CA GLU A 15 10.20 16.19 2.52
C GLU A 15 9.01 16.99 3.10
N TYR A 16 8.05 17.36 2.26
CA TYR A 16 6.84 18.08 2.68
C TYR A 16 6.04 17.30 3.74
N LEU A 17 5.86 15.99 3.54
CA LEU A 17 5.09 15.16 4.46
C LEU A 17 5.82 14.94 5.80
N LEU A 18 7.15 14.88 5.80
CA LEU A 18 7.94 14.86 7.05
C LEU A 18 7.75 16.13 7.86
N GLU A 19 7.81 17.30 7.21
CA GLU A 19 7.55 18.59 7.86
C GLU A 19 6.15 18.65 8.47
N LEU A 20 5.15 18.16 7.71
CA LEU A 20 3.77 18.12 8.17
C LEU A 20 3.58 17.17 9.36
N ALA A 21 4.18 15.97 9.30
CA ALA A 21 4.13 15.02 10.41
C ALA A 21 4.76 15.59 11.68
N ALA A 22 5.92 16.25 11.56
CA ALA A 22 6.60 16.88 12.68
C ALA A 22 5.79 18.04 13.28
N LYS A 23 5.21 18.90 12.43
CA LYS A 23 4.37 20.03 12.87
C LYS A 23 3.17 19.61 13.71
N HIS A 24 2.64 18.42 13.45
CA HIS A 24 1.41 17.92 14.07
C HIS A 24 1.63 16.74 15.03
N ASP A 25 2.89 16.43 15.37
CA ASP A 25 3.26 15.30 16.24
C ASP A 25 2.63 13.96 15.79
N LEU A 26 2.66 13.70 14.48
CA LEU A 26 2.08 12.50 13.89
C LEU A 26 3.13 11.39 13.78
N VAL A 27 2.73 10.17 14.14
CA VAL A 27 3.52 8.96 13.86
C VAL A 27 3.77 8.84 12.35
N VAL A 28 5.04 8.75 11.95
CA VAL A 28 5.44 8.54 10.56
C VAL A 28 5.32 7.06 10.20
N THR A 29 4.68 6.76 9.07
CA THR A 29 4.48 5.39 8.55
C THR A 29 4.93 5.27 7.10
N GLY A 30 4.93 4.05 6.59
CA GLY A 30 5.23 3.73 5.19
C GLY A 30 4.56 2.44 4.76
N GLY A 31 4.39 2.28 3.45
CA GLY A 31 3.70 1.16 2.83
C GLY A 31 4.20 0.93 1.41
N SER A 32 4.38 -0.34 1.05
CA SER A 32 4.68 -0.72 -0.34
C SER A 32 3.46 -0.59 -1.25
N ASP A 33 2.28 -0.46 -0.65
CA ASP A 33 1.00 -0.48 -1.33
C ASP A 33 0.86 -1.72 -2.24
N CYS A 34 1.30 -2.89 -1.78
CA CYS A 34 1.48 -4.03 -2.67
C CYS A 34 0.16 -4.71 -3.05
N HIS A 35 -0.16 -4.75 -4.35
CA HIS A 35 -1.43 -5.29 -4.85
C HIS A 35 -1.32 -6.00 -6.22
N ASP A 36 -0.17 -5.89 -6.90
CA ASP A 36 0.07 -6.53 -8.19
C ASP A 36 1.50 -7.11 -8.26
N ASP A 37 1.88 -7.66 -9.41
CA ASP A 37 3.19 -8.27 -9.67
C ASP A 37 4.12 -7.39 -10.51
N THR A 38 3.68 -6.19 -10.91
CA THR A 38 4.42 -5.32 -11.84
C THR A 38 4.79 -3.97 -11.24
N GLU A 39 3.80 -3.13 -10.93
CA GLU A 39 3.99 -1.73 -10.53
C GLU A 39 4.06 -1.60 -9.01
N ARG A 40 3.33 -2.43 -8.28
CA ARG A 40 3.25 -2.47 -6.82
C ARG A 40 3.48 -3.89 -6.33
N PRO A 41 4.69 -4.44 -6.57
CA PRO A 41 5.00 -5.82 -6.27
C PRO A 41 4.86 -6.11 -4.78
N LEU A 42 4.39 -7.32 -4.46
CA LEU A 42 4.45 -7.88 -3.11
C LEU A 42 5.91 -7.94 -2.63
N LEU A 43 6.37 -6.92 -1.90
CA LEU A 43 7.62 -7.03 -1.15
C LEU A 43 7.44 -8.12 -0.10
N LYS A 44 8.42 -9.02 -0.01
CA LYS A 44 8.32 -10.31 0.70
C LYS A 44 8.04 -10.14 2.21
N ALA A 45 6.76 -10.16 2.60
CA ALA A 45 6.19 -10.84 3.76
C ALA A 45 4.65 -10.92 3.60
N GLY A 46 4.09 -12.14 3.58
CA GLY A 46 2.63 -12.36 3.49
C GLY A 46 2.08 -12.76 2.11
N THR A 47 2.86 -13.46 1.28
CA THR A 47 2.37 -13.99 0.00
C THR A 47 1.20 -14.95 0.22
N VAL A 48 -0.02 -14.52 -0.09
CA VAL A 48 -1.17 -15.42 -0.23
C VAL A 48 -0.92 -16.22 -1.51
N LYS A 49 -0.37 -17.43 -1.35
CA LYS A 49 -0.01 -18.30 -2.47
C LYS A 49 -1.23 -18.78 -3.27
N ASP A 50 -2.41 -18.74 -2.67
CA ASP A 50 -3.65 -19.19 -3.27
C ASP A 50 -4.76 -18.16 -3.09
N VAL A 51 -4.99 -17.38 -4.14
CA VAL A 51 -6.11 -16.43 -4.23
C VAL A 51 -7.35 -17.07 -4.90
N SER A 52 -7.34 -18.36 -5.21
CA SER A 52 -8.41 -19.02 -5.96
C SER A 52 -9.75 -18.98 -5.23
N ALA A 53 -9.74 -19.07 -3.89
CA ALA A 53 -10.96 -18.96 -3.08
C ALA A 53 -11.57 -17.55 -3.18
N PHE A 54 -10.74 -16.51 -3.15
CA PHE A 54 -11.17 -15.13 -3.32
C PHE A 54 -11.72 -14.90 -4.74
N MET A 55 -11.03 -15.38 -5.77
CA MET A 55 -11.48 -15.27 -7.16
C MET A 55 -12.80 -16.02 -7.42
N ARG A 56 -13.01 -17.21 -6.81
CA ARG A 56 -14.29 -17.93 -6.86
C ARG A 56 -15.42 -17.16 -6.20
N MET A 57 -15.13 -16.44 -5.11
CA MET A 57 -16.13 -15.60 -4.43
C MET A 57 -16.51 -14.38 -5.29
N LEU A 58 -15.53 -13.70 -5.89
CA LEU A 58 -15.79 -12.55 -6.78
C LEU A 58 -16.63 -12.94 -8.00
N SER A 59 -16.37 -14.08 -8.63
CA SER A 59 -17.15 -14.52 -9.79
C SER A 59 -18.62 -14.80 -9.46
N GLN A 60 -18.91 -15.31 -8.26
CA GLN A 60 -20.27 -15.55 -7.80
C GLN A 60 -21.04 -14.25 -7.51
N LEU A 61 -20.33 -13.19 -7.08
CA LEU A 61 -20.94 -11.88 -6.85
C LEU A 61 -21.22 -11.12 -8.15
N SER A 62 -20.42 -11.33 -9.19
CA SER A 62 -20.60 -10.71 -10.52
C SER A 62 -21.68 -11.37 -11.39
N GLN A 63 -22.24 -12.52 -10.98
CA GLN A 63 -23.31 -13.24 -11.68
C GLN A 63 -24.71 -13.02 -11.08
N LYS A 64 -24.85 -12.02 -10.20
CA LYS A 64 -26.14 -11.46 -9.78
C LYS A 64 -26.37 -10.12 -10.44
#